data_AF-C5B4R4-F1
#
_entry.id   AF-C5B4R4-F1
#
_cell.length_a   1.000
_cell.length_b   1.000
_cell.length_c   1.000
_cell.angle_alpha   90.00
_cell.angle_beta   90.00
_cell.angle_gamma   90.00
#
_symmetry.space_group_name_H-M   'P 1'
#
loop_
_entity.id
_entity.type
_entity.pdbx_description
1 polymer ?
#
loop_
_entity_poly.entity_id
_entity_poly.type
_entity_poly.pdbx_seq_one_letter_code
_entity_poly.pdbx_strand_id
1 'polypeptide(L)'
;MIDGRELARRIAARNDQLWRDERRVAATLEDAVRIQTAQRTEEAKAWSRLGAMRLAQDGEVLTGRMDASAKEAASILQRRERRLDEIRERIAELELQVETAADAHARAMVAATEAGACAARRKADALEALERDETCRAAAADVAALQAQAGKADGKAAEARNTLDGKARPYLLEPTFAYLWERGYGTPAYEGSGIVRRLDGWVARLVGYETARRDFLNLNEIPRRLSAHADRLRAALDEARVALHAASAVHTADAEEAEREARRLGDAAEAAASDLGSLRDRLGRMGRDLRKAAERNDEDWHLASAALGRSLATDSLARIEAAAAETPDTLDDLLVSEIRKARERAAEAERIASATRDELQRIRKRRKLLEGEAGHLAEQGWDDEDSLFADELGGVELSRMADGTTTGAGFRIKVKLTRRERPRPVVREEPSWSQDAGTVWGRGDRSESPSAGRRQDEEFRTGGGIGAGGGFVTGGVIGAIAGAAIGADDAAAASDGADFTTGGEI
;
A
#
# COMPACT_ATOMS: atom_id res chain seq x y z
N MET A 1 26.19 -15.27 -20.29
CA MET A 1 24.84 -14.76 -19.97
C MET A 1 24.67 -14.85 -18.47
N ILE A 2 24.10 -13.83 -17.84
CA ILE A 2 23.79 -13.80 -16.41
C ILE A 2 22.27 -13.83 -16.24
N ASP A 3 21.78 -14.43 -15.17
CA ASP A 3 20.35 -14.40 -14.84
C ASP A 3 19.96 -13.05 -14.20
N GLY A 4 18.66 -12.78 -14.13
CA GLY A 4 18.10 -11.55 -13.56
C GLY A 4 18.46 -11.38 -12.08
N ARG A 5 18.49 -12.48 -11.31
CA ARG A 5 18.87 -12.47 -9.89
C ARG A 5 20.33 -12.10 -9.68
N GLU A 6 21.23 -12.57 -10.54
CA GLU A 6 22.66 -12.29 -10.55
C GLU A 6 22.91 -10.84 -10.96
N LEU A 7 22.21 -10.33 -11.97
CA LEU A 7 22.27 -8.90 -12.33
C LEU A 7 21.80 -8.01 -11.17
N ALA A 8 20.67 -8.35 -10.53
CA ALA A 8 20.16 -7.65 -9.37
C ALA A 8 21.16 -7.68 -8.19
N ARG A 9 21.75 -8.85 -7.90
CA ARG A 9 22.80 -9.01 -6.89
C ARG A 9 24.03 -8.15 -7.17
N ARG A 10 24.49 -8.06 -8.43
CA ARG A 10 25.63 -7.20 -8.81
C ARG A 10 25.30 -5.71 -8.67
N ILE A 11 24.08 -5.29 -9.03
CA ILE A 11 23.61 -3.92 -8.80
C ILE A 11 23.57 -3.59 -7.31
N ALA A 12 23.03 -4.49 -6.49
CA ALA A 12 23.01 -4.34 -5.03
C ALA A 12 24.43 -4.22 -4.44
N ALA A 13 25.35 -5.11 -4.82
CA ALA A 13 26.74 -5.05 -4.36
C ALA A 13 27.45 -3.75 -4.75
N ARG A 14 27.17 -3.20 -5.94
CA ARG A 14 27.71 -1.90 -6.37
C ARG A 14 27.08 -0.75 -5.60
N ASN A 15 25.78 -0.84 -5.28
CA ASN A 15 25.10 0.13 -4.43
C ASN A 15 25.70 0.16 -3.02
N ASP A 16 25.98 -1.01 -2.42
CA ASP A 16 26.62 -1.12 -1.11
C ASP A 16 28.04 -0.56 -1.09
N GLN A 17 28.78 -0.69 -2.21
CA GLN A 17 30.08 -0.05 -2.35
C GLN A 17 29.94 1.48 -2.37
N LEU A 18 28.99 2.03 -3.13
CA LEU A 18 28.73 3.47 -3.14
C LEU A 18 28.25 3.99 -1.78
N TRP A 19 27.49 3.19 -1.02
CA TRP A 19 27.13 3.51 0.37
C TRP A 19 28.35 3.64 1.27
N ARG A 20 29.31 2.71 1.15
CA ARG A 20 30.58 2.77 1.90
C ARG A 20 31.42 3.99 1.49
N ASP A 21 31.49 4.28 0.19
CA ASP A 21 32.17 5.46 -0.33
C ASP A 21 31.49 6.76 0.13
N GLU A 22 30.14 6.82 0.14
CA GLU A 22 29.36 7.95 0.66
C GLU A 22 29.68 8.22 2.13
N ARG A 23 29.70 7.17 2.97
CA ARG A 23 30.05 7.28 4.39
C ARG A 23 31.48 7.78 4.58
N ARG A 24 32.44 7.25 3.82
CA ARG A 24 33.85 7.68 3.89
C ARG A 24 34.01 9.15 3.51
N VAL A 25 33.38 9.58 2.41
CA VAL A 25 33.44 10.97 1.92
C VAL A 25 32.67 11.93 2.83
N ALA A 26 31.58 11.46 3.46
CA ALA A 26 30.86 12.25 4.46
C ALA A 26 31.73 12.48 5.71
N ALA A 27 32.44 11.46 6.20
CA ALA A 27 33.35 11.59 7.33
C ALA A 27 34.50 12.59 7.04
N THR A 28 35.10 12.55 5.85
CA THR A 28 36.14 13.52 5.48
C THR A 28 35.60 14.95 5.38
N LEU A 29 34.35 15.11 4.92
CA LEU A 29 33.69 16.42 4.91
C LEU A 29 33.46 16.94 6.33
N GLU A 30 33.00 16.10 7.25
CA GLU A 30 32.80 16.47 8.66
C GLU A 30 34.12 16.88 9.31
N ASP A 31 35.20 16.13 9.08
CA ASP A 31 36.53 16.47 9.57
C ASP A 31 37.03 17.82 9.02
N ALA A 32 36.85 18.08 7.72
CA ALA A 32 37.23 19.34 7.10
C ALA A 32 36.45 20.54 7.68
N VAL A 33 35.14 20.37 7.90
CA VAL A 33 34.29 21.39 8.54
C VAL A 33 34.69 21.61 10.00
N ARG A 34 35.03 20.55 10.74
CA ARG A 34 35.54 20.66 12.11
C ARG A 34 36.87 21.41 12.16
N ILE A 35 37.81 21.11 11.27
CA ILE A 35 39.10 21.83 11.18
C ILE A 35 38.84 23.30 10.88
N GLN A 36 37.98 23.61 9.91
CA GLN A 36 37.67 24.99 9.56
C GLN A 36 37.08 25.78 10.74
N THR A 37 36.09 25.21 11.42
CA THR A 37 35.45 25.86 12.57
C THR A 37 36.45 26.09 13.69
N ALA A 38 37.30 25.11 14.01
CA ALA A 38 38.38 25.28 14.98
C ALA A 38 39.35 26.41 14.60
N GLN A 39 39.78 26.49 13.32
CA GLN A 39 40.67 27.57 12.86
C GLN A 39 40.00 28.96 12.91
N ARG A 40 38.70 29.06 12.63
CA ARG A 40 37.94 30.32 12.78
C ARG A 40 37.83 30.77 14.23
N THR A 41 37.70 29.82 15.15
CA THR A 41 37.70 30.10 16.58
C THR A 41 39.09 30.56 17.06
N GLU A 42 40.17 29.92 16.60
CA GLU A 42 41.53 30.38 16.89
C GLU A 42 41.83 31.75 16.28
N GLU A 43 41.35 32.02 15.05
CA GLU A 43 41.42 33.34 14.44
C GLU A 43 40.72 34.39 15.33
N ALA A 44 39.51 34.12 15.80
CA ALA A 44 38.77 35.03 16.69
C ALA A 44 39.47 35.25 18.05
N LYS A 45 40.10 34.21 18.62
CA LYS A 45 40.90 34.33 19.85
C LYS A 45 42.14 35.19 19.64
N ALA A 46 42.86 34.99 18.53
CA ALA A 46 44.04 35.78 18.20
C ALA A 46 43.67 37.26 17.97
N TRP A 47 42.53 37.52 17.33
CA TRP A 47 41.95 38.86 17.21
C TRP A 47 41.64 39.51 18.56
N SER A 48 41.04 38.77 19.50
CA SER A 48 40.74 39.27 20.84
C SER A 48 42.00 39.58 21.65
N ARG A 49 43.04 38.74 21.54
CA ARG A 49 44.35 38.99 22.20
C ARG A 49 45.05 40.23 21.65
N LEU A 50 45.09 40.37 20.31
CA LEU A 50 45.65 41.55 19.66
C LEU A 50 44.88 42.82 20.06
N GLY A 51 43.55 42.75 20.08
CA GLY A 51 42.70 43.83 20.56
C GLY A 51 42.95 44.21 22.02
N ALA A 52 43.13 43.24 22.91
CA ALA A 52 43.38 43.45 24.33
C ALA A 52 44.78 44.05 24.62
N MET A 53 45.83 43.62 23.92
CA MET A 53 47.17 44.23 24.04
C MET A 53 47.16 45.68 23.58
N ARG A 54 46.50 45.97 22.45
CA ARG A 54 46.32 47.33 21.95
C ARG A 54 45.54 48.22 22.91
N LEU A 55 44.49 47.68 23.53
CA LEU A 55 43.68 48.39 24.53
C LEU A 55 44.49 48.74 25.80
N ALA A 56 45.56 47.99 26.08
CA ALA A 56 46.49 48.27 27.18
C ALA A 56 47.59 49.29 26.81
N GLN A 57 47.90 49.47 25.52
CA GLN A 57 48.95 50.39 25.03
C GLN A 57 48.38 51.74 24.56
N ASP A 58 47.27 51.73 23.81
CA ASP A 58 46.61 52.92 23.26
C ASP A 58 45.17 53.00 23.79
N GLY A 59 44.95 53.86 24.78
CA GLY A 59 43.60 54.24 25.17
C GLY A 59 42.96 55.11 24.10
N GLU A 60 42.09 54.55 23.25
CA GLU A 60 40.70 55.00 23.08
C GLU A 60 39.94 54.33 21.89
N VAL A 61 38.75 53.84 22.23
CA VAL A 61 37.50 53.75 21.43
C VAL A 61 37.42 52.79 20.23
N LEU A 62 38.50 52.56 19.46
CA LEU A 62 38.41 51.72 18.25
C LEU A 62 38.51 50.20 18.52
N THR A 63 39.26 49.79 19.54
CA THR A 63 39.57 48.38 19.84
C THR A 63 38.54 47.67 20.74
N GLY A 64 37.91 48.39 21.67
CA GLY A 64 36.91 47.81 22.59
C GLY A 64 35.64 47.28 21.90
N ARG A 65 35.26 47.86 20.75
CA ARG A 65 34.08 47.40 19.96
C ARG A 65 34.37 46.13 19.17
N MET A 66 35.62 45.91 18.73
CA MET A 66 36.03 44.65 18.10
C MET A 66 36.02 43.51 19.11
N ASP A 67 36.54 43.75 20.31
CA ASP A 67 36.58 42.72 21.35
C ASP A 67 35.17 42.31 21.81
N ALA A 68 34.23 43.26 21.90
CA ALA A 68 32.83 42.95 22.19
C ALA A 68 32.14 42.16 21.06
N SER A 69 32.30 42.57 19.79
CA SER A 69 31.66 41.90 18.64
C SER A 69 32.27 40.51 18.38
N ALA A 70 33.58 40.35 18.58
CA ALA A 70 34.26 39.06 18.47
C ALA A 70 33.84 38.10 19.59
N LYS A 71 33.69 38.59 20.83
CA LYS A 71 33.16 37.80 21.95
C LYS A 71 31.70 37.39 21.71
N GLU A 72 30.89 38.28 21.19
CA GLU A 72 29.49 37.99 20.82
C GLU A 72 29.44 36.89 19.75
N ALA A 73 30.18 37.04 18.65
CA ALA A 73 30.24 36.02 17.59
C ALA A 73 30.78 34.68 18.10
N ALA A 74 31.81 34.68 18.94
CA ALA A 74 32.35 33.46 19.56
C ALA A 74 31.31 32.77 20.45
N SER A 75 30.54 33.53 21.23
CA SER A 75 29.48 32.98 22.08
C SER A 75 28.33 32.34 21.27
N ILE A 76 27.96 32.95 20.13
CA ILE A 76 26.95 32.42 19.21
C ILE A 76 27.46 31.13 18.54
N LEU A 77 28.71 31.11 18.08
CA LEU A 77 29.33 29.92 17.50
C LEU A 77 29.46 28.79 18.51
N GLN A 78 29.80 29.09 19.76
CA GLN A 78 29.87 28.08 20.83
C GLN A 78 28.49 27.51 21.17
N ARG A 79 27.45 28.35 21.21
CA ARG A 79 26.05 27.90 21.40
C ARG A 79 25.62 26.97 20.25
N ARG A 80 25.98 27.33 19.02
CA ARG A 80 25.72 26.52 17.82
C ARG A 80 26.43 25.17 17.87
N GLU A 81 27.70 25.15 18.28
CA GLU A 81 28.48 23.91 18.43
C GLU A 81 27.82 22.97 19.44
N ARG A 82 27.45 23.48 20.63
CA ARG A 82 26.70 22.69 21.63
C ARG A 82 25.40 22.12 21.07
N ARG A 83 24.61 22.93 20.35
CA ARG A 83 23.35 22.47 19.73
C ARG A 83 23.59 21.38 18.68
N LEU A 84 24.65 21.50 17.88
CA LEU A 84 25.02 20.48 16.89
C LEU A 84 25.43 19.17 17.55
N ASP A 85 26.17 19.25 18.66
CA ASP A 85 26.58 18.08 19.42
C ASP A 85 25.38 17.41 20.10
N GLU A 86 24.46 18.18 20.68
CA GLU A 86 23.18 17.67 21.21
C GLU A 86 22.37 16.93 20.12
N ILE A 87 22.30 17.48 18.90
CA ILE A 87 21.62 16.83 17.77
C ILE A 87 22.33 15.53 17.38
N ARG A 88 23.67 15.52 17.34
CA ARG A 88 24.47 14.32 17.02
C ARG A 88 24.29 13.22 18.05
N GLU A 89 24.34 13.57 19.34
CA GLU A 89 24.08 12.61 20.43
C GLU A 89 22.67 12.02 20.31
N ARG A 90 21.67 12.85 20.00
CA ARG A 90 20.30 12.38 19.80
C ARG A 90 20.16 11.47 18.57
N ILE A 91 20.90 11.74 17.51
CA ILE A 91 20.95 10.88 16.32
C ILE A 91 21.58 9.53 16.67
N ALA A 92 22.71 9.52 17.39
CA ALA A 92 23.37 8.28 17.82
C ALA A 92 22.45 7.42 18.70
N GLU A 93 21.73 8.04 19.64
CA GLU A 93 20.73 7.36 20.47
C GLU A 93 19.58 6.79 19.61
N LEU A 94 19.08 7.55 18.64
CA LEU A 94 18.05 7.08 17.72
C LEU A 94 18.54 5.97 16.79
N GLU A 95 19.80 5.99 16.37
CA GLU A 95 20.41 4.92 15.57
C GLU A 95 20.41 3.60 16.33
N LEU A 96 20.79 3.63 17.62
CA LEU A 96 20.73 2.47 18.50
C LEU A 96 19.30 1.96 18.70
N GLN A 97 18.33 2.86 18.86
CA GLN A 97 16.91 2.50 18.94
C GLN A 97 16.38 1.89 17.64
N VAL A 98 16.83 2.38 16.48
CA VAL A 98 16.48 1.81 15.17
C VAL A 98 17.08 0.42 15.01
N GLU A 99 18.33 0.20 15.43
CA GLU A 99 18.98 -1.12 15.35
C GLU A 99 18.27 -2.15 16.24
N THR A 100 18.02 -1.81 17.50
CA THR A 100 17.28 -2.68 18.43
C THR A 100 15.85 -2.97 17.97
N ALA A 101 15.15 -1.97 17.42
CA ALA A 101 13.83 -2.16 16.83
C ALA A 101 13.88 -2.99 15.53
N ALA A 102 14.92 -2.86 14.71
CA ALA A 102 15.11 -3.65 13.49
C ALA A 102 15.32 -5.12 13.82
N ASP A 103 16.12 -5.41 14.83
CA ASP A 103 16.32 -6.76 15.34
C ASP A 103 15.04 -7.36 15.92
N ALA A 104 14.26 -6.56 16.65
CA ALA A 104 12.97 -6.99 17.18
C ALA A 104 11.97 -7.30 16.05
N HIS A 105 11.89 -6.44 15.04
CA HIS A 105 11.06 -6.66 13.85
C HIS A 105 11.51 -7.90 13.07
N ALA A 106 12.82 -8.10 12.87
CA ALA A 106 13.34 -9.29 12.19
C ALA A 106 12.97 -10.58 12.94
N ARG A 107 13.10 -10.60 14.28
CA ARG A 107 12.66 -11.74 15.11
C ARG A 107 11.16 -11.98 15.02
N ALA A 108 10.36 -10.92 15.07
CA ALA A 108 8.91 -11.01 14.93
C ALA A 108 8.48 -11.54 13.55
N MET A 109 9.15 -11.09 12.48
CA MET A 109 8.91 -11.58 11.13
C MET A 109 9.23 -13.07 10.98
N VAL A 110 10.38 -13.51 11.51
CA VAL A 110 10.73 -14.95 11.51
C VAL A 110 9.66 -15.75 12.25
N ALA A 111 9.29 -15.35 13.47
CA ALA A 111 8.25 -16.03 14.25
C ALA A 111 6.90 -16.06 13.52
N ALA A 112 6.49 -14.96 12.88
CA ALA A 112 5.25 -14.89 12.10
C ALA A 112 5.30 -15.82 10.88
N THR A 113 6.43 -15.89 10.16
CA THR A 113 6.57 -16.80 9.01
C THR A 113 6.56 -18.26 9.43
N GLU A 114 7.23 -18.62 10.53
CA GLU A 114 7.23 -19.98 11.08
C GLU A 114 5.84 -20.39 11.56
N ALA A 115 5.13 -19.50 12.27
CA ALA A 115 3.77 -19.73 12.72
C ALA A 115 2.80 -19.86 11.53
N GLY A 116 2.94 -19.03 10.50
CA GLY A 116 2.17 -19.13 9.26
C GLY A 116 2.40 -20.46 8.53
N ALA A 117 3.64 -20.93 8.44
CA ALA A 117 3.97 -22.22 7.87
C ALA A 117 3.40 -23.38 8.69
N CYS A 118 3.45 -23.29 10.03
CA CYS A 118 2.86 -24.26 10.94
C CYS A 118 1.33 -24.33 10.76
N ALA A 119 0.66 -23.18 10.70
CA ALA A 119 -0.78 -23.08 10.47
C ALA A 119 -1.18 -23.68 9.13
N ALA A 120 -0.45 -23.37 8.05
CA ALA A 120 -0.69 -23.94 6.73
C ALA A 120 -0.57 -25.48 6.73
N ARG A 121 0.45 -26.02 7.43
CA ARG A 121 0.63 -27.46 7.56
C ARG A 121 -0.51 -28.11 8.34
N ARG A 122 -0.87 -27.57 9.51
CA ARG A 122 -1.99 -28.11 10.31
C ARG A 122 -3.31 -28.05 9.57
N LYS A 123 -3.52 -27.02 8.75
CA LYS A 123 -4.70 -26.91 7.88
C LYS A 123 -4.72 -28.01 6.82
N ALA A 124 -3.58 -28.28 6.17
CA ALA A 124 -3.47 -29.38 5.22
C ALA A 124 -3.75 -30.73 5.90
N ASP A 125 -3.15 -30.98 7.07
CA ASP A 125 -3.36 -32.20 7.86
C ASP A 125 -4.84 -32.34 8.29
N ALA A 126 -5.50 -31.23 8.66
CA ALA A 126 -6.92 -31.21 9.02
C ALA A 126 -7.84 -31.52 7.83
N LEU A 127 -7.56 -30.97 6.65
CA LEU A 127 -8.30 -31.28 5.42
C LEU A 127 -8.16 -32.76 5.04
N GLU A 128 -6.94 -33.27 5.14
CA GLU A 128 -6.62 -34.67 4.93
C GLU A 128 -7.31 -35.62 5.93
N ALA A 129 -7.48 -35.19 7.18
CA ALA A 129 -8.24 -35.94 8.20
C ALA A 129 -9.74 -35.92 7.90
N LEU A 130 -10.29 -34.76 7.50
CA LEU A 130 -11.69 -34.59 7.12
C LEU A 130 -12.08 -35.45 5.91
N GLU A 131 -11.20 -35.59 4.92
CA GLU A 131 -11.44 -36.46 3.75
C GLU A 131 -11.49 -37.94 4.13
N ARG A 132 -10.69 -38.36 5.10
CA ARG A 132 -10.63 -39.76 5.55
C ARG A 132 -11.81 -40.13 6.46
N ASP A 133 -12.33 -39.19 7.23
CA ASP A 133 -13.42 -39.42 8.18
C ASP A 133 -14.77 -39.64 7.46
N GLU A 134 -15.32 -40.84 7.60
CA GLU A 134 -16.63 -41.22 7.04
C GLU A 134 -17.78 -40.38 7.60
N THR A 135 -17.71 -40.00 8.88
CA THR A 135 -18.79 -39.22 9.53
C THR A 135 -18.87 -37.80 8.97
N CYS A 136 -17.71 -37.18 8.75
CA CYS A 136 -17.61 -35.87 8.12
C CYS A 136 -18.05 -35.92 6.64
N ARG A 137 -17.65 -36.96 5.89
CA ARG A 137 -18.09 -37.14 4.50
C ARG A 137 -19.59 -37.34 4.38
N ALA A 138 -20.19 -38.16 5.25
CA ALA A 138 -21.63 -38.36 5.29
C ALA A 138 -22.37 -37.05 5.60
N ALA A 139 -21.94 -36.33 6.64
CA ALA A 139 -22.53 -35.03 7.00
C ALA A 139 -22.38 -33.99 5.87
N ALA A 140 -21.25 -33.96 5.16
CA ALA A 140 -21.03 -33.08 4.03
C ALA A 140 -21.94 -33.42 2.83
N ALA A 141 -22.14 -34.72 2.57
CA ALA A 141 -23.06 -35.19 1.53
C ALA A 141 -24.52 -34.83 1.88
N ASP A 142 -24.92 -34.97 3.14
CA ASP A 142 -26.25 -34.59 3.62
C ASP A 142 -26.51 -33.09 3.46
N VAL A 143 -25.54 -32.24 3.84
CA VAL A 143 -25.61 -30.79 3.62
C VAL A 143 -25.71 -30.46 2.13
N ALA A 144 -24.91 -31.10 1.27
CA ALA A 144 -24.96 -30.87 -0.17
C ALA A 144 -26.31 -31.29 -0.78
N ALA A 145 -26.87 -32.42 -0.35
CA ALA A 145 -28.17 -32.90 -0.79
C ALA A 145 -29.30 -31.95 -0.35
N LEU A 146 -29.30 -31.53 0.92
CA LEU A 146 -30.28 -30.58 1.45
C LEU A 146 -30.15 -29.21 0.80
N GLN A 147 -28.94 -28.74 0.51
CA GLN A 147 -28.72 -27.48 -0.19
C GLN A 147 -29.25 -27.52 -1.63
N ALA A 148 -29.02 -28.63 -2.35
CA ALA A 148 -29.59 -28.83 -3.67
C ALA A 148 -31.13 -28.89 -3.64
N GLN A 149 -31.70 -29.54 -2.62
CA GLN A 149 -33.14 -29.64 -2.46
C GLN A 149 -33.77 -28.30 -2.07
N ALA A 150 -33.16 -27.56 -1.14
CA ALA A 150 -33.57 -26.23 -0.73
C ALA A 150 -33.51 -25.25 -1.90
N GLY A 151 -32.43 -25.25 -2.69
CA GLY A 151 -32.30 -24.41 -3.88
C GLY A 151 -33.39 -24.70 -4.94
N LYS A 152 -33.71 -25.99 -5.17
CA LYS A 152 -34.81 -26.38 -6.07
C LYS A 152 -36.18 -25.99 -5.53
N ALA A 153 -36.40 -26.12 -4.22
CA ALA A 153 -37.65 -25.74 -3.57
C ALA A 153 -37.86 -24.22 -3.60
N ASP A 154 -36.80 -23.45 -3.38
CA ASP A 154 -36.79 -22.00 -3.47
C ASP A 154 -37.08 -21.51 -4.88
N GLY A 155 -36.43 -22.10 -5.89
CA GLY A 155 -36.71 -21.83 -7.30
C GLY A 155 -38.18 -22.07 -7.65
N LYS A 156 -38.73 -23.24 -7.26
CA LYS A 156 -40.15 -23.58 -7.47
C LYS A 156 -41.10 -22.66 -6.72
N ALA A 157 -40.77 -22.26 -5.49
CA ALA A 157 -41.58 -21.33 -4.72
C ALA A 157 -41.59 -19.93 -5.37
N ALA A 158 -40.45 -19.46 -5.87
CA ALA A 158 -40.34 -18.20 -6.60
C ALA A 158 -41.12 -18.21 -7.92
N GLU A 159 -40.99 -19.28 -8.73
CA GLU A 159 -41.75 -19.47 -9.96
C GLU A 159 -43.26 -19.52 -9.71
N ALA A 160 -43.69 -20.22 -8.64
CA ALA A 160 -45.09 -20.31 -8.26
C ALA A 160 -45.66 -18.95 -7.79
N ARG A 161 -44.87 -18.14 -7.08
CA ARG A 161 -45.24 -16.76 -6.70
C ARG A 161 -45.38 -15.85 -7.93
N ASN A 162 -44.41 -15.88 -8.84
CA ASN A 162 -44.45 -15.10 -10.08
C ASN A 162 -45.65 -15.52 -10.97
N THR A 163 -45.96 -16.82 -11.00
CA THR A 163 -47.11 -17.35 -11.74
C THR A 163 -48.43 -16.92 -11.10
N LEU A 164 -48.49 -16.86 -9.76
CA LEU A 164 -49.65 -16.33 -9.05
C LEU A 164 -49.89 -14.86 -9.39
N ASP A 165 -48.86 -14.01 -9.37
CA ASP A 165 -49.00 -12.58 -9.70
C ASP A 165 -49.54 -12.35 -11.12
N GLY A 166 -49.12 -13.17 -12.07
CA GLY A 166 -49.61 -13.13 -13.45
C GLY A 166 -51.02 -13.71 -13.64
N LYS A 167 -51.33 -14.84 -12.98
CA LYS A 167 -52.59 -15.57 -13.18
C LYS A 167 -53.72 -15.17 -12.22
N ALA A 168 -53.45 -14.53 -11.09
CA ALA A 168 -54.47 -14.11 -10.14
C ALA A 168 -55.20 -12.83 -10.58
N ARG A 169 -54.51 -11.92 -11.30
CA ARG A 169 -55.07 -10.63 -11.75
C ARG A 169 -56.34 -10.78 -12.62
N PRO A 170 -56.39 -11.68 -13.63
CA PRO A 170 -57.59 -11.83 -14.45
C PRO A 170 -58.84 -12.28 -13.68
N TYR A 171 -58.69 -13.11 -12.64
CA TYR A 171 -59.83 -13.54 -11.81
C TYR A 171 -60.36 -12.39 -10.94
N LEU A 172 -59.48 -11.56 -10.38
CA LEU A 172 -59.87 -10.43 -9.54
C LEU A 172 -60.44 -9.24 -10.34
N LEU A 173 -60.08 -9.13 -11.62
CA LEU A 173 -60.61 -8.10 -12.52
C LEU A 173 -61.98 -8.45 -13.12
N GLU A 174 -62.44 -9.69 -12.98
CA GLU A 174 -63.75 -10.13 -13.46
C GLU A 174 -64.82 -9.80 -12.40
N PRO A 175 -65.74 -8.85 -12.65
CA PRO A 175 -66.62 -8.32 -11.60
C PRO A 175 -67.57 -9.35 -11.00
N THR A 176 -68.01 -10.34 -11.78
CA THR A 176 -69.01 -11.33 -11.31
C THR A 176 -68.38 -12.40 -10.41
N PHE A 177 -67.15 -12.83 -10.73
CA PHE A 177 -66.33 -13.70 -9.88
C PHE A 177 -65.93 -12.98 -8.59
N ALA A 178 -65.42 -11.75 -8.68
CA ALA A 178 -65.01 -10.97 -7.50
C ALA A 178 -66.19 -10.76 -6.53
N TYR A 179 -67.37 -10.40 -7.04
CA TYR A 179 -68.60 -10.26 -6.26
C TYR A 179 -69.00 -11.54 -5.52
N LEU A 180 -69.01 -12.69 -6.21
CA LEU A 180 -69.37 -13.97 -5.58
C LEU A 180 -68.31 -14.45 -4.58
N TRP A 181 -67.03 -14.14 -4.85
CA TRP A 181 -65.89 -14.47 -3.99
C TRP A 181 -65.88 -13.66 -2.70
N GLU A 182 -66.05 -12.33 -2.77
CA GLU A 182 -66.13 -11.43 -1.61
C GLU A 182 -67.30 -11.78 -0.68
N ARG A 183 -68.44 -12.19 -1.24
CA ARG A 183 -69.60 -12.66 -0.46
C ARG A 183 -69.40 -14.05 0.13
N GLY A 184 -68.32 -14.75 -0.21
CA GLY A 184 -68.06 -16.11 0.26
C GLY A 184 -69.02 -17.16 -0.30
N TYR A 185 -69.65 -16.92 -1.46
CA TYR A 185 -70.62 -17.85 -2.05
C TYR A 185 -70.02 -19.26 -2.19
N GLY A 186 -70.73 -20.28 -1.71
CA GLY A 186 -70.25 -21.68 -1.68
C GLY A 186 -69.40 -22.05 -0.45
N THR A 187 -69.24 -21.15 0.53
CA THR A 187 -68.62 -21.44 1.84
C THR A 187 -69.65 -21.40 2.98
N PRO A 188 -69.33 -21.98 4.15
CA PRO A 188 -70.16 -21.81 5.36
C PRO A 188 -70.30 -20.35 5.83
N ALA A 189 -69.42 -19.44 5.36
CA ALA A 189 -69.45 -18.03 5.69
C ALA A 189 -70.37 -17.18 4.78
N TYR A 190 -71.10 -17.81 3.83
CA TYR A 190 -72.02 -17.10 2.95
C TYR A 190 -73.28 -16.65 3.70
N GLU A 191 -73.48 -15.33 3.83
CA GLU A 191 -74.60 -14.74 4.58
C GLU A 191 -75.87 -14.49 3.74
N GLY A 192 -75.88 -14.82 2.44
CA GLY A 192 -77.03 -14.57 1.57
C GLY A 192 -78.21 -15.51 1.85
N SER A 193 -79.41 -14.94 2.02
CA SER A 193 -80.65 -15.68 2.30
C SER A 193 -81.70 -15.53 1.19
N GLY A 194 -82.59 -16.52 1.07
CA GLY A 194 -83.79 -16.47 0.21
C GLY A 194 -83.54 -16.18 -1.28
N ILE A 195 -84.06 -15.06 -1.76
CA ILE A 195 -84.03 -14.64 -3.17
C ILE A 195 -82.59 -14.34 -3.63
N VAL A 196 -81.79 -13.71 -2.77
CA VAL A 196 -80.39 -13.34 -3.07
C VAL A 196 -79.56 -14.60 -3.36
N ARG A 197 -79.72 -15.65 -2.56
CA ARG A 197 -79.05 -16.94 -2.78
C ARG A 197 -79.44 -17.63 -4.08
N ARG A 198 -80.69 -17.47 -4.53
CA ARG A 198 -81.17 -18.05 -5.79
C ARG A 198 -80.61 -17.29 -7.00
N LEU A 199 -80.50 -15.97 -6.91
CA LEU A 199 -79.89 -15.13 -7.95
C LEU A 199 -78.38 -15.38 -8.03
N ASP A 200 -77.68 -15.36 -6.88
CA ASP A 200 -76.24 -15.67 -6.82
C ASP A 200 -75.94 -17.08 -7.34
N GLY A 201 -76.83 -18.06 -7.09
CA GLY A 201 -76.70 -19.41 -7.65
C GLY A 201 -77.01 -19.54 -9.14
N TRP A 202 -77.78 -18.62 -9.71
CA TRP A 202 -77.97 -18.54 -11.16
C TRP A 202 -76.74 -17.92 -11.83
N VAL A 203 -76.22 -16.82 -11.28
CA VAL A 203 -74.97 -16.17 -11.73
C VAL A 203 -73.79 -17.13 -11.62
N ALA A 204 -73.68 -17.88 -10.52
CA ALA A 204 -72.62 -18.86 -10.30
C ALA A 204 -72.60 -19.98 -11.35
N ARG A 205 -73.76 -20.43 -11.83
CA ARG A 205 -73.84 -21.44 -12.91
C ARG A 205 -73.51 -20.86 -14.28
N LEU A 206 -73.92 -19.62 -14.53
CA LEU A 206 -73.68 -18.94 -15.81
C LEU A 206 -72.18 -18.68 -16.05
N VAL A 207 -71.45 -18.33 -14.99
CA VAL A 207 -70.02 -17.99 -15.04
C VAL A 207 -69.13 -19.20 -14.70
N GLY A 208 -69.70 -20.35 -14.35
CA GLY A 208 -68.91 -21.52 -13.95
C GLY A 208 -68.10 -21.31 -12.68
N TYR A 209 -68.65 -20.53 -11.74
CA TYR A 209 -67.97 -20.05 -10.53
C TYR A 209 -67.38 -21.16 -9.67
N GLU A 210 -68.03 -22.33 -9.55
CA GLU A 210 -67.53 -23.43 -8.72
C GLU A 210 -66.14 -23.94 -9.19
N THR A 211 -65.96 -24.05 -10.51
CA THR A 211 -64.69 -24.46 -11.12
C THR A 211 -63.64 -23.37 -10.96
N ALA A 212 -63.99 -22.12 -11.32
CA ALA A 212 -63.09 -20.98 -11.21
C ALA A 212 -62.64 -20.73 -9.75
N ARG A 213 -63.53 -20.94 -8.78
CA ARG A 213 -63.26 -20.82 -7.34
C ARG A 213 -62.25 -21.87 -6.89
N ARG A 214 -62.41 -23.12 -7.33
CA ARG A 214 -61.47 -24.21 -7.02
C ARG A 214 -60.10 -23.94 -7.65
N ASP A 215 -60.06 -23.45 -8.88
CA ASP A 215 -58.81 -23.13 -9.57
C ASP A 215 -58.09 -21.95 -8.91
N PHE A 216 -58.82 -20.91 -8.50
CA PHE A 216 -58.27 -19.77 -7.76
C PHE A 216 -57.78 -20.15 -6.36
N LEU A 217 -58.51 -21.01 -5.64
CA LEU A 217 -58.08 -21.56 -4.35
C LEU A 217 -56.78 -22.37 -4.50
N ASN A 218 -56.72 -23.26 -5.49
CA ASN A 218 -55.51 -24.03 -5.77
C ASN A 218 -54.34 -23.12 -6.15
N LEU A 219 -54.59 -22.09 -6.96
CA LEU A 219 -53.59 -21.11 -7.39
C LEU A 219 -52.96 -20.37 -6.19
N ASN A 220 -53.74 -20.06 -5.14
CA ASN A 220 -53.25 -19.42 -3.92
C ASN A 220 -52.62 -20.40 -2.92
N GLU A 221 -53.13 -21.62 -2.80
CA GLU A 221 -52.62 -22.59 -1.83
C GLU A 221 -51.29 -23.22 -2.24
N ILE A 222 -51.06 -23.44 -3.54
CA ILE A 222 -49.84 -24.10 -4.04
C ILE A 222 -48.57 -23.30 -3.70
N PRO A 223 -48.47 -21.99 -3.98
CA PRO A 223 -47.30 -21.18 -3.62
C PRO A 223 -47.07 -21.14 -2.11
N ARG A 224 -48.14 -21.08 -1.30
CA ARG A 224 -48.03 -21.10 0.16
C ARG A 224 -47.47 -22.41 0.69
N ARG A 225 -47.91 -23.55 0.14
CA ARG A 225 -47.38 -24.88 0.50
C ARG A 225 -45.94 -25.05 0.05
N LEU A 226 -45.58 -24.53 -1.13
CA LEU A 226 -44.21 -24.56 -1.65
C LEU A 226 -43.26 -23.70 -0.81
N SER A 227 -43.68 -22.51 -0.40
CA SER A 227 -42.86 -21.69 0.50
C SER A 227 -42.69 -22.35 1.87
N ALA A 228 -43.76 -22.88 2.45
CA ALA A 228 -43.66 -23.61 3.73
C ALA A 228 -42.79 -24.87 3.64
N HIS A 229 -42.68 -25.51 2.47
CA HIS A 229 -41.76 -26.63 2.24
C HIS A 229 -40.31 -26.15 2.11
N ALA A 230 -40.08 -25.06 1.37
CA ALA A 230 -38.78 -24.41 1.26
C ALA A 230 -38.23 -23.97 2.63
N ASP A 231 -39.06 -23.35 3.47
CA ASP A 231 -38.64 -22.91 4.80
C ASP A 231 -38.26 -24.10 5.71
N ARG A 232 -38.98 -25.22 5.63
CA ARG A 232 -38.60 -26.46 6.34
C ARG A 232 -37.26 -27.02 5.86
N LEU A 233 -37.00 -26.97 4.56
CA LEU A 233 -35.73 -27.43 4.00
C LEU A 233 -34.56 -26.52 4.39
N ARG A 234 -34.79 -25.21 4.50
CA ARG A 234 -33.79 -24.27 5.03
C ARG A 234 -33.46 -24.55 6.48
N ALA A 235 -34.48 -24.74 7.33
CA ALA A 235 -34.26 -25.11 8.73
C ALA A 235 -33.47 -26.42 8.87
N ALA A 236 -33.83 -27.46 8.08
CA ALA A 236 -33.10 -28.71 8.06
C ALA A 236 -31.65 -28.56 7.54
N LEU A 237 -31.42 -27.68 6.56
CA LEU A 237 -30.08 -27.35 6.06
C LEU A 237 -29.23 -26.68 7.14
N ASP A 238 -29.81 -25.74 7.89
CA ASP A 238 -29.10 -25.06 8.98
C ASP A 238 -28.73 -26.03 10.11
N GLU A 239 -29.64 -26.92 10.49
CA GLU A 239 -29.35 -28.01 11.43
C GLU A 239 -28.24 -28.94 10.93
N ALA A 240 -28.28 -29.35 9.65
CA ALA A 240 -27.27 -30.20 9.05
C ALA A 240 -25.89 -29.50 8.98
N ARG A 241 -25.86 -28.18 8.74
CA ARG A 241 -24.62 -27.38 8.78
C ARG A 241 -24.03 -27.33 10.18
N VAL A 242 -24.86 -27.17 11.21
CA VAL A 242 -24.40 -27.22 12.61
C VAL A 242 -23.81 -28.61 12.93
N ALA A 243 -24.46 -29.69 12.49
CA ALA A 243 -23.96 -31.04 12.66
C ALA A 243 -22.61 -31.27 11.93
N LEU A 244 -22.47 -30.79 10.69
CA LEU A 244 -21.21 -30.84 9.95
C LEU A 244 -20.11 -30.04 10.65
N HIS A 245 -20.40 -28.83 11.13
CA HIS A 245 -19.45 -28.03 11.89
C HIS A 245 -18.98 -28.76 13.14
N ALA A 246 -19.91 -29.33 13.93
CA ALA A 246 -19.57 -30.09 15.13
C ALA A 246 -18.71 -31.33 14.84
N ALA A 247 -18.99 -32.05 13.74
CA ALA A 247 -18.18 -33.19 13.31
C ALA A 247 -16.77 -32.75 12.86
N SER A 248 -16.68 -31.65 12.10
CA SER A 248 -15.40 -31.14 11.59
C SER A 248 -14.52 -30.49 12.67
N ALA A 249 -15.11 -29.96 13.74
CA ALA A 249 -14.42 -29.22 14.79
C ALA A 249 -13.32 -30.03 15.48
N VAL A 250 -13.50 -31.36 15.59
CA VAL A 250 -12.48 -32.26 16.17
C VAL A 250 -11.18 -32.23 15.38
N HIS A 251 -11.28 -32.09 14.06
CA HIS A 251 -10.13 -32.08 13.15
C HIS A 251 -9.59 -30.67 12.88
N THR A 252 -10.45 -29.64 12.95
CA THR A 252 -10.05 -28.25 12.65
C THR A 252 -9.57 -27.45 13.86
N ALA A 253 -9.85 -27.86 15.10
CA ALA A 253 -9.51 -27.09 16.31
C ALA A 253 -8.02 -26.70 16.38
N ASP A 254 -7.11 -27.65 16.14
CA ASP A 254 -5.66 -27.43 16.18
C ASP A 254 -5.17 -26.50 15.06
N ALA A 255 -5.85 -26.55 13.90
CA ALA A 255 -5.56 -25.68 12.76
C ALA A 255 -6.09 -24.26 13.00
N GLU A 256 -7.30 -24.12 13.55
CA GLU A 256 -7.88 -22.83 13.93
C GLU A 256 -7.07 -22.14 15.04
N GLU A 257 -6.56 -22.89 16.02
CA GLU A 257 -5.65 -22.34 17.02
C GLU A 257 -4.33 -21.86 16.42
N ALA A 258 -3.74 -22.64 15.51
CA ALA A 258 -2.52 -22.23 14.82
C ALA A 258 -2.74 -21.01 13.93
N GLU A 259 -3.88 -20.92 13.23
CA GLU A 259 -4.24 -19.72 12.46
C GLU A 259 -4.42 -18.49 13.36
N ARG A 260 -5.04 -18.64 14.53
CA ARG A 260 -5.16 -17.54 15.51
C ARG A 260 -3.79 -17.08 16.00
N GLU A 261 -2.87 -18.00 16.28
CA GLU A 261 -1.53 -17.67 16.74
C GLU A 261 -0.70 -17.02 15.62
N ALA A 262 -0.78 -17.54 14.38
CA ALA A 262 -0.13 -16.95 13.22
C ALA A 262 -0.63 -15.51 12.97
N ARG A 263 -1.93 -15.25 13.13
CA ARG A 263 -2.49 -13.89 13.05
C ARG A 263 -1.93 -12.98 14.14
N ARG A 264 -1.93 -13.41 15.40
CA ARG A 264 -1.38 -12.62 16.51
C ARG A 264 0.10 -12.25 16.30
N LEU A 265 0.90 -13.21 15.84
CA LEU A 265 2.31 -12.98 15.55
C LEU A 265 2.51 -12.10 14.31
N GLY A 266 1.64 -12.22 13.30
CA GLY A 266 1.58 -11.31 12.16
C GLY A 266 1.28 -9.88 12.58
N ASP A 267 0.23 -9.67 13.38
CA ASP A 267 -0.16 -8.35 13.91
C ASP A 267 0.98 -7.73 14.75
N ALA A 268 1.67 -8.55 15.56
CA ALA A 268 2.83 -8.11 16.33
C ALA A 268 4.01 -7.71 15.43
N ALA A 269 4.24 -8.43 14.33
CA ALA A 269 5.29 -8.09 13.36
C ALA A 269 4.98 -6.80 12.59
N GLU A 270 3.72 -6.57 12.24
CA GLU A 270 3.23 -5.32 11.63
C GLU A 270 3.37 -4.13 12.59
N ALA A 271 2.99 -4.30 13.86
CA ALA A 271 3.18 -3.27 14.88
C ALA A 271 4.68 -2.91 15.03
N ALA A 272 5.56 -3.91 15.11
CA ALA A 272 7.00 -3.69 15.15
C ALA A 272 7.53 -2.98 13.88
N ALA A 273 6.96 -3.27 12.70
CA ALA A 273 7.31 -2.60 11.45
C ALA A 273 6.90 -1.11 11.47
N SER A 274 5.71 -0.82 12.00
CA SER A 274 5.22 0.55 12.18
C SER A 274 6.10 1.35 13.13
N ASP A 275 6.47 0.76 14.28
CA ASP A 275 7.36 1.39 15.25
C ASP A 275 8.73 1.71 14.65
N LEU A 276 9.33 0.73 13.94
CA LEU A 276 10.57 0.89 13.19
C LEU A 276 10.47 2.02 12.15
N GLY A 277 9.36 2.07 11.41
CA GLY A 277 9.09 3.13 10.43
C GLY A 277 9.08 4.52 11.08
N SER A 278 8.39 4.65 12.22
CA SER A 278 8.31 5.91 12.96
C SER A 278 9.68 6.40 13.47
N LEU A 279 10.54 5.48 13.93
CA LEU A 279 11.90 5.77 14.37
C LEU A 279 12.79 6.19 13.20
N ARG A 280 12.72 5.48 12.06
CA ARG A 280 13.45 5.83 10.83
C ARG A 280 13.05 7.21 10.31
N ASP A 281 11.76 7.53 10.35
CA ASP A 281 11.26 8.86 9.98
C ASP A 281 11.78 9.96 10.89
N ARG A 282 11.84 9.70 12.20
CA ARG A 282 12.40 10.63 13.19
C ARG A 282 13.89 10.84 12.96
N LEU A 283 14.64 9.78 12.72
CA LEU A 283 16.06 9.83 12.35
C LEU A 283 16.26 10.61 11.04
N GLY A 284 15.42 10.38 10.03
CA GLY A 284 15.43 11.11 8.77
C GLY A 284 15.14 12.60 8.94
N ARG A 285 14.24 12.99 9.85
CA ARG A 285 13.99 14.40 10.23
C ARG A 285 15.21 15.02 10.88
N MET A 286 15.77 14.41 11.92
CA MET A 286 16.95 14.94 12.61
C MET A 286 18.18 15.03 11.69
N GLY A 287 18.38 14.04 10.81
CA GLY A 287 19.45 14.11 9.80
C GLY A 287 19.25 15.22 8.76
N ARG A 288 18.01 15.63 8.47
CA ARG A 288 17.75 16.83 7.64
C ARG A 288 18.09 18.11 8.41
N ASP A 289 17.74 18.19 9.69
CA ASP A 289 18.04 19.36 10.52
C ASP A 289 19.55 19.55 10.71
N LEU A 290 20.30 18.45 10.91
CA LEU A 290 21.76 18.47 10.95
C LEU A 290 22.37 18.95 9.61
N ARG A 291 21.84 18.48 8.47
CA ARG A 291 22.30 18.95 7.14
C ARG A 291 22.05 20.44 6.93
N LYS A 292 20.86 20.94 7.27
CA LYS A 292 20.54 22.38 7.19
C LYS A 292 21.49 23.21 8.04
N ALA A 293 21.81 22.72 9.23
CA ALA A 293 22.78 23.38 10.10
C ALA A 293 24.22 23.28 9.54
N ALA A 294 24.61 22.16 8.94
CA ALA A 294 25.94 21.97 8.32
C ALA A 294 26.15 22.80 7.04
N GLU A 295 25.08 23.08 6.29
CA GLU A 295 25.11 23.92 5.08
C GLU A 295 25.26 25.43 5.37
N ARG A 296 25.48 25.81 6.63
CA ARG A 296 25.64 27.21 7.08
C ARG A 296 24.44 28.09 6.76
N ASN A 297 23.25 27.49 6.75
CA ASN A 297 22.00 28.20 6.55
C ASN A 297 21.17 28.29 7.85
N ASP A 298 21.85 28.12 8.99
CA ASP A 298 21.25 28.27 10.31
C ASP A 298 21.26 29.74 10.76
N GLU A 299 20.25 30.10 11.56
CA GLU A 299 20.08 31.45 12.08
C GLU A 299 21.28 31.90 12.93
N ASP A 300 21.84 31.00 13.73
CA ASP A 300 23.03 31.26 14.54
C ASP A 300 24.26 31.59 13.67
N TRP A 301 24.43 30.89 12.53
CA TRP A 301 25.49 31.22 11.57
C TRP A 301 25.31 32.60 10.93
N HIS A 302 24.08 32.97 10.54
CA HIS A 302 23.79 34.29 9.97
C HIS A 302 24.03 35.40 10.99
N LEU A 303 23.63 35.19 12.25
CA LEU A 303 23.87 36.13 13.35
C LEU A 303 25.36 36.30 13.65
N ALA A 304 26.12 35.21 13.75
CA ALA A 304 27.57 35.25 13.96
C ALA A 304 28.30 35.91 12.77
N SER A 305 27.90 35.59 11.54
CA SER A 305 28.47 36.17 10.32
C SER A 305 28.16 37.66 10.20
N ALA A 306 26.96 38.09 10.59
CA ALA A 306 26.58 39.49 10.60
C ALA A 306 27.32 40.28 11.70
N ALA A 307 27.52 39.69 12.89
CA ALA A 307 28.31 40.29 13.96
C ALA A 307 29.79 40.47 13.53
N LEU A 308 30.39 39.45 12.92
CA LEU A 308 31.73 39.52 12.35
C LEU A 308 31.81 40.49 11.16
N GLY A 309 30.81 40.49 10.28
CA GLY A 309 30.73 41.38 9.12
C GLY A 309 30.64 42.85 9.51
N ARG A 310 29.88 43.20 10.54
CA ARG A 310 29.84 44.57 11.10
C ARG A 310 31.19 45.00 11.68
N SER A 311 31.90 44.09 12.33
CA SER A 311 33.24 44.34 12.85
C SER A 311 34.28 44.52 11.74
N LEU A 312 34.23 43.68 10.69
CA LEU A 312 35.23 43.66 9.60
C LEU A 312 34.97 44.70 8.51
N ALA A 313 33.71 45.08 8.25
CA ALA A 313 33.38 46.12 7.27
C ALA A 313 33.82 47.52 7.72
N THR A 314 34.10 47.70 9.01
CA THR A 314 34.48 49.00 9.57
C THR A 314 36.00 49.21 9.54
N ASP A 315 36.81 48.14 9.64
CA ASP A 315 38.27 48.22 9.57
C ASP A 315 38.89 47.11 8.71
N SER A 316 39.54 47.51 7.61
CA SER A 316 40.24 46.59 6.71
C SER A 316 41.49 46.02 7.39
N LEU A 317 41.70 44.70 7.29
CA LEU A 317 42.91 43.97 7.70
C LEU A 317 44.21 44.73 7.36
N ALA A 318 44.26 45.37 6.20
CA ALA A 318 45.40 46.15 5.72
C ALA A 318 45.77 47.34 6.63
N ARG A 319 44.79 48.00 7.28
CA ARG A 319 45.06 49.07 8.26
C ARG A 319 45.69 48.52 9.53
N ILE A 320 45.28 47.32 9.95
CA ILE A 320 45.80 46.69 11.16
C ILE A 320 47.19 46.10 10.91
N GLU A 321 47.45 45.53 9.74
CA GLU A 321 48.80 45.13 9.33
C GLU A 321 49.75 46.33 9.21
N ALA A 322 49.28 47.46 8.67
CA ALA A 322 50.05 48.71 8.64
C ALA A 322 50.33 49.25 10.05
N ALA A 323 49.33 49.22 10.93
CA ALA A 323 49.50 49.67 12.31
C ALA A 323 50.33 48.70 13.16
N ALA A 324 50.36 47.39 12.84
CA ALA A 324 51.25 46.40 13.46
C ALA A 324 52.70 46.66 13.07
N ALA A 325 52.95 46.96 11.79
CA ALA A 325 54.28 47.31 11.29
C ALA A 325 54.85 48.61 11.88
N GLU A 326 54.01 49.52 12.36
CA GLU A 326 54.42 50.74 13.05
C GLU A 326 54.81 50.52 14.53
N THR A 327 54.49 49.35 15.11
CA THR A 327 54.68 49.09 16.55
C THR A 327 56.04 48.41 16.81
N PRO A 328 56.82 48.84 17.84
CA PRO A 328 58.13 48.23 18.12
C PRO A 328 58.10 46.81 18.74
N ASP A 329 56.93 46.31 19.14
CA ASP A 329 56.79 45.06 19.89
C ASP A 329 56.63 43.84 18.98
N THR A 330 57.55 42.88 19.11
CA THR A 330 57.57 41.61 18.37
C THR A 330 56.35 40.71 18.60
N LEU A 331 55.58 40.92 19.68
CA LEU A 331 54.39 40.13 19.99
C LEU A 331 53.21 40.45 19.06
N ASP A 332 53.05 41.70 18.61
CA ASP A 332 52.02 42.11 17.65
C ASP A 332 52.23 41.42 16.29
N ASP A 333 53.48 41.39 15.80
CA ASP A 333 53.87 40.68 14.58
C ASP A 333 53.60 39.16 14.68
N LEU A 334 53.81 38.58 15.86
CA LEU A 334 53.59 37.16 16.11
C LEU A 334 52.09 36.83 16.09
N LEU A 335 51.24 37.66 16.70
CA LEU A 335 49.78 37.50 16.67
C LEU A 335 49.20 37.71 15.27
N VAL A 336 49.69 38.69 14.50
CA VAL A 336 49.30 38.87 13.08
C VAL A 336 49.71 37.67 12.23
N SER A 337 50.89 37.10 12.48
CA SER A 337 51.34 35.85 11.85
C SER A 337 50.44 34.66 12.19
N GLU A 338 49.98 34.54 13.45
CA GLU A 338 49.01 33.52 13.88
C GLU A 338 47.66 33.67 13.17
N ILE A 339 47.13 34.90 13.07
CA ILE A 339 45.88 35.20 12.35
C ILE A 339 46.00 34.80 10.87
N ARG A 340 47.13 35.14 10.22
CA ARG A 340 47.38 34.78 8.82
C ARG A 340 47.40 33.28 8.61
N LYS A 341 48.14 32.54 9.45
CA LYS A 341 48.22 31.08 9.41
C LYS A 341 46.86 30.43 9.66
N ALA A 342 46.08 30.94 10.62
CA ALA A 342 44.73 30.44 10.90
C ALA A 342 43.79 30.64 9.70
N ARG A 343 43.86 31.81 9.03
CA ARG A 343 43.10 32.09 7.80
C ARG A 343 43.48 31.18 6.64
N GLU A 344 44.77 30.99 6.40
CA GLU A 344 45.25 30.09 5.34
C GLU A 344 44.76 28.67 5.54
N ARG A 345 44.84 28.15 6.78
CA ARG A 345 44.33 26.82 7.13
C ARG A 345 42.81 26.74 7.01
N ALA A 346 42.07 27.77 7.42
CA ALA A 346 40.62 27.81 7.26
C ALA A 346 40.19 27.87 5.78
N ALA A 347 40.96 28.56 4.93
CA ALA A 347 40.72 28.63 3.49
C ALA A 347 41.07 27.32 2.78
N GLU A 348 42.15 26.64 3.20
CA GLU A 348 42.48 25.29 2.71
C GLU A 348 41.39 24.28 3.09
N ALA A 349 40.98 24.27 4.37
CA ALA A 349 39.90 23.40 4.84
C ALA A 349 38.58 23.66 4.10
N GLU A 350 38.30 24.92 3.73
CA GLU A 350 37.13 25.26 2.91
C GLU A 350 37.22 24.73 1.48
N ARG A 351 38.40 24.85 0.84
CA ARG A 351 38.61 24.31 -0.51
C ARG A 351 38.43 22.79 -0.52
N ILE A 352 38.98 22.10 0.49
CA ILE A 352 38.78 20.66 0.69
C ILE A 352 37.29 20.38 0.89
N ALA A 353 36.62 21.04 1.84
CA ALA A 353 35.21 20.82 2.13
C ALA A 353 34.31 21.07 0.90
N SER A 354 34.58 22.09 0.10
CA SER A 354 33.85 22.36 -1.15
C SER A 354 34.04 21.24 -2.17
N ALA A 355 35.29 20.82 -2.42
CA ALA A 355 35.59 19.74 -3.35
C ALA A 355 34.95 18.41 -2.90
N THR A 356 35.00 18.11 -1.59
CA THR A 356 34.38 16.92 -0.98
C THR A 356 32.86 16.97 -1.06
N ARG A 357 32.22 18.15 -0.91
CA ARG A 357 30.76 18.30 -1.14
C ARG A 357 30.38 17.97 -2.58
N ASP A 358 31.14 18.46 -3.56
CA ASP A 358 30.87 18.19 -4.98
C ASP A 358 31.04 16.69 -5.30
N GLU A 359 32.03 16.04 -4.70
CA GLU A 359 32.21 14.59 -4.79
C GLU A 359 31.05 13.82 -4.13
N LEU A 360 30.65 14.20 -2.92
CA LEU A 360 29.52 13.60 -2.21
C LEU A 360 28.21 13.71 -3.01
N GLN A 361 27.95 14.88 -3.61
CA GLN A 361 26.79 15.09 -4.48
C GLN A 361 26.85 14.21 -5.74
N ARG A 362 28.03 14.01 -6.32
CA ARG A 362 28.22 13.09 -7.45
C ARG A 362 27.94 11.64 -7.04
N ILE A 363 28.44 11.18 -5.91
CA ILE A 363 28.19 9.83 -5.37
C ILE A 363 26.69 9.63 -5.10
N ARG A 364 26.03 10.59 -4.44
CA ARG A 364 24.58 10.52 -4.17
C ARG A 364 23.72 10.46 -5.43
N LYS A 365 24.06 11.25 -6.45
CA LYS A 365 23.38 11.19 -7.76
C LYS A 365 23.55 9.83 -8.41
N ARG A 366 24.76 9.26 -8.38
CA ARG A 366 25.07 7.91 -8.89
C ARG A 366 24.30 6.82 -8.15
N ARG A 367 24.23 6.91 -6.82
CA ARG A 367 23.46 6.00 -5.96
C ARG A 367 21.98 6.01 -6.33
N LYS A 368 21.38 7.20 -6.41
CA LYS A 368 19.97 7.35 -6.79
C LYS A 368 19.66 6.81 -8.20
N LEU A 369 20.60 6.96 -9.14
CA LEU A 369 20.50 6.36 -10.47
C LEU A 369 20.47 4.83 -10.37
N LEU A 370 21.42 4.21 -9.67
CA LEU A 370 21.48 2.75 -9.49
C LEU A 370 20.26 2.19 -8.77
N GLU A 371 19.79 2.85 -7.70
CA GLU A 371 18.56 2.47 -6.98
C GLU A 371 17.33 2.57 -7.89
N GLY A 372 17.25 3.61 -8.72
CA GLY A 372 16.18 3.76 -9.70
C GLY A 372 16.19 2.66 -10.76
N GLU A 373 17.37 2.23 -11.22
CA GLU A 373 17.48 1.11 -12.16
C GLU A 373 17.17 -0.24 -11.50
N ALA A 374 17.59 -0.46 -10.25
CA ALA A 374 17.23 -1.65 -9.49
C ALA A 374 15.71 -1.75 -9.28
N GLY A 375 15.07 -0.66 -8.88
CA GLY A 375 13.62 -0.58 -8.74
C GLY A 375 12.90 -0.83 -10.07
N HIS A 376 13.43 -0.28 -11.17
CA HIS A 376 12.84 -0.51 -12.49
C HIS A 376 12.93 -1.98 -12.95
N LEU A 377 14.02 -2.68 -12.64
CA LEU A 377 14.15 -4.12 -12.92
C LEU A 377 13.12 -4.93 -12.14
N ALA A 378 12.93 -4.62 -10.85
CA ALA A 378 11.95 -5.28 -10.00
C ALA A 378 10.50 -4.99 -10.45
N GLU A 379 10.17 -3.73 -10.77
CA GLU A 379 8.83 -3.35 -11.28
C GLU A 379 8.44 -4.08 -12.57
N GLN A 380 9.42 -4.40 -13.42
CA GLN A 380 9.20 -5.11 -14.68
C GLN A 380 9.28 -6.65 -14.53
N GLY A 381 9.56 -7.17 -13.33
CA GLY A 381 9.78 -8.60 -13.09
C GLY A 381 11.00 -9.17 -13.81
N TRP A 382 12.01 -8.33 -14.07
CA TRP A 382 13.24 -8.71 -14.78
C TRP A 382 14.33 -9.22 -13.84
N ASP A 383 14.05 -9.25 -12.55
CA ASP A 383 14.86 -9.77 -11.46
C ASP A 383 14.71 -11.28 -11.24
N ASP A 384 13.89 -11.98 -12.03
CA ASP A 384 13.67 -13.42 -11.91
C ASP A 384 14.69 -14.29 -12.67
N GLU A 385 14.76 -15.59 -12.33
CA GLU A 385 15.68 -16.58 -12.96
C GLU A 385 15.37 -16.84 -14.45
N ASP A 386 14.16 -16.52 -14.87
CA ASP A 386 13.67 -16.67 -16.24
C ASP A 386 14.22 -15.57 -17.18
N SER A 387 14.76 -14.47 -16.64
CA SER A 387 15.35 -13.39 -17.45
C SER A 387 16.86 -13.59 -17.61
N LEU A 388 17.35 -13.66 -18.85
CA LEU A 388 18.77 -13.78 -19.18
C LEU A 388 19.30 -12.51 -19.83
N PHE A 389 20.48 -12.07 -19.39
CA PHE A 389 21.16 -10.86 -19.85
C PHE A 389 22.58 -11.15 -20.32
N ALA A 390 23.15 -10.26 -21.14
CA ALA A 390 24.56 -10.31 -21.50
C ALA A 390 25.45 -10.07 -20.27
N ASP A 391 26.56 -10.80 -20.13
CA ASP A 391 27.45 -10.64 -18.97
C ASP A 391 28.12 -9.25 -18.91
N GLU A 392 28.31 -8.62 -20.08
CA GLU A 392 28.79 -7.23 -20.20
C GLU A 392 27.92 -6.22 -19.45
N LEU A 393 26.63 -6.49 -19.26
CA LEU A 393 25.73 -5.64 -18.49
C LEU A 393 26.09 -5.62 -17.01
N GLY A 394 26.34 -6.79 -16.41
CA GLY A 394 26.67 -6.92 -14.99
C GLY A 394 28.12 -6.53 -14.66
N GLY A 395 28.98 -6.40 -15.66
CA GLY A 395 30.39 -6.04 -15.48
C GLY A 395 30.70 -4.63 -15.98
N VAL A 396 30.96 -4.51 -17.27
CA VAL A 396 31.51 -3.28 -17.89
C VAL A 396 30.49 -2.16 -17.91
N GLU A 397 29.24 -2.43 -18.29
CA GLU A 397 28.21 -1.38 -18.37
C GLU A 397 27.75 -0.91 -17.00
N LEU A 398 27.60 -1.83 -16.04
CA LEU A 398 27.31 -1.47 -14.65
C LEU A 398 28.45 -0.61 -14.06
N SER A 399 29.71 -0.95 -14.35
CA SER A 399 30.86 -0.15 -13.92
C SER A 399 30.84 1.24 -14.59
N ARG A 400 30.62 1.31 -15.90
CA ARG A 400 30.48 2.57 -16.65
C ARG A 400 29.36 3.45 -16.10
N MET A 401 28.23 2.85 -15.70
CA MET A 401 27.11 3.57 -15.09
C MET A 401 27.44 4.05 -13.68
N ALA A 402 28.06 3.19 -12.85
CA ALA A 402 28.50 3.56 -11.51
C ALA A 402 29.56 4.68 -11.53
N ASP A 403 30.43 4.70 -12.54
CA ASP A 403 31.45 5.73 -12.72
C ASP A 403 30.86 7.01 -13.38
N GLY A 404 29.63 6.95 -13.88
CA GLY A 404 28.89 8.07 -14.48
C GLY A 404 29.22 8.35 -15.95
N THR A 405 29.89 7.41 -16.64
CA THR A 405 30.20 7.51 -18.08
C THR A 405 29.00 7.13 -18.96
N THR A 406 28.07 6.34 -18.42
CA THR A 406 26.81 5.96 -19.08
C THR A 406 25.62 6.53 -18.31
N THR A 407 24.62 7.03 -19.02
CA THR A 407 23.34 7.49 -18.43
C THR A 407 22.43 6.30 -18.11
N GLY A 408 21.54 6.44 -17.12
CA GLY A 408 20.56 5.39 -16.80
C GLY A 408 19.71 4.98 -18.03
N ALA A 409 19.34 5.95 -18.88
CA ALA A 409 18.66 5.68 -20.14
C ALA A 409 19.49 4.81 -21.11
N GLY A 410 20.80 5.08 -21.23
CA GLY A 410 21.70 4.28 -22.06
C GLY A 410 21.86 2.84 -21.54
N PHE A 411 21.90 2.67 -20.22
CA PHE A 411 21.91 1.34 -19.58
C PHE A 411 20.61 0.59 -19.86
N ARG A 412 19.44 1.23 -19.69
CA ARG A 412 18.13 0.64 -19.99
C ARG A 412 17.98 0.17 -21.43
N ILE A 413 18.48 0.95 -22.39
CA ILE A 413 18.46 0.56 -23.81
C ILE A 413 19.23 -0.75 -23.99
N LYS A 414 20.41 -0.88 -23.38
CA LYS A 414 21.21 -2.11 -23.44
C LYS A 414 20.55 -3.29 -22.73
N VAL A 415 19.91 -3.06 -21.57
CA VAL A 415 19.11 -4.07 -20.85
C VAL A 415 18.00 -4.61 -21.76
N LYS A 416 17.23 -3.73 -22.40
CA LYS A 416 16.15 -4.14 -23.32
C LYS A 416 16.66 -4.89 -24.55
N LEU A 417 17.77 -4.45 -25.14
CA LEU A 417 18.33 -5.04 -26.37
C LEU A 417 18.93 -6.44 -26.13
N THR A 418 19.40 -6.71 -24.92
CA THR A 418 20.12 -7.96 -24.61
C THR A 418 19.31 -8.94 -23.77
N ARG A 419 18.11 -8.55 -23.31
CA ARG A 419 17.17 -9.42 -22.61
C ARG A 419 16.78 -10.59 -23.50
N ARG A 420 16.87 -11.79 -22.95
CA ARG A 420 16.31 -13.02 -23.51
C ARG A 420 15.53 -13.72 -22.42
N GLU A 421 14.38 -14.28 -22.76
CA GLU A 421 13.66 -15.16 -21.83
C GLU A 421 14.26 -16.55 -21.91
N ARG A 422 14.45 -17.19 -20.75
CA ARG A 422 14.92 -18.56 -20.66
C ARG A 422 13.82 -19.44 -21.28
N PRO A 423 14.15 -20.27 -22.28
CA PRO A 423 13.15 -21.13 -22.89
C PRO A 423 12.63 -22.08 -21.81
N ARG A 424 11.35 -21.97 -21.47
CA ARG A 424 10.69 -22.92 -20.57
C ARG A 424 10.78 -24.30 -21.22
N PRO A 425 11.20 -25.35 -20.49
CA PRO A 425 11.03 -26.70 -21.01
C PRO A 425 9.54 -26.87 -21.26
N VAL A 426 9.17 -27.16 -22.51
CA VAL A 426 7.82 -27.60 -22.81
C VAL A 426 7.65 -28.90 -22.04
N VAL A 427 6.99 -28.84 -20.89
CA VAL A 427 6.48 -30.03 -20.25
C VAL A 427 5.46 -30.57 -21.23
N ARG A 428 5.88 -31.56 -22.01
CA ARG A 428 4.98 -32.40 -22.76
C ARG A 428 4.18 -33.13 -21.69
N GLU A 429 3.00 -32.60 -21.36
CA GLU A 429 2.01 -33.37 -20.63
C GLU A 429 1.77 -34.64 -21.45
N GLU A 430 2.37 -35.74 -20.99
CA GLU A 430 2.03 -37.04 -21.53
C GLU A 430 0.56 -37.29 -21.17
N PRO A 431 -0.31 -37.66 -22.13
CA PRO A 431 -1.69 -37.97 -21.81
C PRO A 431 -1.70 -39.17 -20.86
N SER A 432 -2.01 -38.94 -19.58
CA SER A 432 -2.23 -40.01 -18.63
C SER A 432 -3.49 -40.76 -19.05
N TRP A 433 -3.29 -41.94 -19.62
CA TRP A 433 -4.37 -42.91 -19.81
C TRP A 433 -4.75 -43.46 -18.44
N SER A 434 -5.85 -42.98 -17.87
CA SER A 434 -6.52 -43.61 -16.73
C SER A 434 -8.02 -43.38 -16.85
N GLN A 435 -8.68 -44.46 -17.26
CA GLN A 435 -10.07 -44.87 -17.04
C GLN A 435 -10.95 -43.87 -16.29
N ASP A 436 -12.01 -43.37 -16.94
CA ASP A 436 -13.37 -43.73 -16.52
C ASP A 436 -14.45 -43.31 -17.53
N ALA A 437 -15.50 -44.10 -17.48
CA ALA A 437 -16.57 -44.24 -18.45
C ALA A 437 -17.54 -43.04 -18.54
N GLY A 438 -18.20 -42.89 -19.70
CA GLY A 438 -19.54 -42.31 -19.77
C GLY A 438 -19.83 -41.31 -20.90
N THR A 439 -20.32 -41.82 -22.03
CA THR A 439 -21.55 -41.37 -22.70
C THR A 439 -21.63 -39.87 -23.12
N VAL A 440 -21.30 -39.52 -24.38
CA VAL A 440 -22.23 -39.40 -25.54
C VAL A 440 -22.91 -38.01 -25.70
N TRP A 441 -22.60 -37.39 -26.86
CA TRP A 441 -23.36 -36.44 -27.71
C TRP A 441 -22.59 -35.15 -28.01
N GLY A 442 -22.35 -34.90 -29.30
CA GLY A 442 -21.84 -33.61 -29.78
C GLY A 442 -21.13 -33.68 -31.13
N ARG A 443 -21.77 -34.28 -32.15
CA ARG A 443 -21.37 -34.11 -33.55
C ARG A 443 -21.69 -32.66 -33.94
N GLY A 444 -20.66 -31.86 -34.19
CA GLY A 444 -20.77 -30.47 -34.65
C GLY A 444 -19.53 -30.08 -35.43
N ASP A 445 -19.70 -29.98 -36.74
CA ASP A 445 -18.69 -29.65 -37.75
C ASP A 445 -17.96 -28.32 -37.50
N ARG A 446 -16.67 -28.28 -37.84
CA ARG A 446 -16.03 -27.08 -38.39
C ARG A 446 -15.51 -27.39 -39.78
N SER A 447 -16.04 -26.64 -40.73
CA SER A 447 -15.61 -26.52 -42.11
C SER A 447 -14.26 -25.81 -42.23
N GLU A 448 -13.34 -26.41 -42.98
CA GLU A 448 -12.38 -25.69 -43.82
C GLU A 448 -12.81 -25.85 -45.29
N SER A 449 -12.85 -24.75 -46.02
CA SER A 449 -13.02 -24.72 -47.49
C SER A 449 -11.66 -24.96 -48.16
N PRO A 450 -11.58 -25.37 -49.46
CA PRO A 450 -11.74 -24.39 -50.53
C PRO A 450 -12.38 -24.88 -51.86
N SER A 451 -13.01 -23.90 -52.54
CA SER A 451 -13.07 -23.69 -54.00
C SER A 451 -13.58 -24.79 -54.94
N ALA A 452 -14.70 -24.52 -55.63
CA ALA A 452 -14.73 -24.11 -57.05
C ALA A 452 -16.12 -24.30 -57.69
N GLY A 453 -16.65 -23.20 -58.23
CA GLY A 453 -17.39 -23.12 -59.50
C GLY A 453 -18.66 -23.96 -59.73
N ARG A 454 -19.80 -23.27 -59.83
CA ARG A 454 -20.56 -23.01 -61.09
C ARG A 454 -22.08 -23.08 -60.87
N ARG A 455 -22.72 -21.91 -61.14
CA ARG A 455 -24.11 -21.59 -61.54
C ARG A 455 -25.15 -22.72 -61.59
N GLN A 456 -26.30 -22.50 -60.93
CA GLN A 456 -27.62 -22.31 -61.57
C GLN A 456 -28.68 -21.94 -60.52
N ASP A 457 -29.29 -20.77 -60.74
CA ASP A 457 -30.71 -20.38 -60.72
C ASP A 457 -31.72 -20.97 -59.71
N GLU A 458 -32.71 -20.11 -59.44
CA GLU A 458 -34.01 -20.31 -58.77
C GLU A 458 -34.01 -20.08 -57.25
N GLU A 459 -34.26 -18.86 -56.78
CA GLU A 459 -35.59 -18.21 -56.64
C GLU A 459 -36.47 -18.93 -55.61
N PHE A 460 -36.44 -18.48 -54.35
CA PHE A 460 -37.69 -18.22 -53.63
C PHE A 460 -37.53 -17.12 -52.59
N ARG A 461 -38.44 -16.16 -52.70
CA ARG A 461 -38.58 -14.94 -51.90
C ARG A 461 -39.32 -15.19 -50.59
N THR A 462 -39.31 -14.11 -49.80
CA THR A 462 -40.18 -13.74 -48.66
C THR A 462 -39.56 -14.02 -47.29
N GLY A 463 -39.33 -13.03 -46.41
CA GLY A 463 -39.62 -11.61 -46.49
C GLY A 463 -39.88 -11.05 -45.09
N GLY A 464 -39.12 -10.02 -44.70
CA GLY A 464 -39.45 -9.05 -43.64
C GLY A 464 -39.10 -9.51 -42.21
N GLY A 465 -38.24 -8.87 -41.43
CA GLY A 465 -37.70 -7.51 -41.51
C GLY A 465 -38.16 -6.69 -40.31
N ILE A 466 -37.30 -5.73 -39.93
CA ILE A 466 -37.41 -4.72 -38.86
C ILE A 466 -36.88 -5.24 -37.50
N GLY A 467 -35.82 -4.70 -36.88
CA GLY A 467 -35.04 -3.49 -37.11
C GLY A 467 -35.02 -2.61 -35.85
N ALA A 468 -33.81 -2.31 -35.35
CA ALA A 468 -33.39 -1.29 -34.36
C ALA A 468 -32.44 -1.94 -33.34
N GLY A 469 -31.23 -1.46 -33.05
CA GLY A 469 -30.61 -0.17 -33.28
C GLY A 469 -29.88 0.24 -31.99
N GLY A 470 -28.60 0.62 -32.09
CA GLY A 470 -27.89 1.37 -31.05
C GLY A 470 -26.82 0.58 -30.28
N GLY A 471 -25.56 0.94 -30.52
CA GLY A 471 -24.40 0.49 -29.73
C GLY A 471 -23.98 1.53 -28.68
N PHE A 472 -23.12 1.10 -27.75
CA PHE A 472 -21.96 1.84 -27.24
C PHE A 472 -21.06 0.89 -26.43
N VAL A 473 -19.80 1.27 -26.32
CA VAL A 473 -18.60 0.50 -25.89
C VAL A 473 -18.32 0.68 -24.39
N THR A 474 -17.37 -0.13 -23.87
CA THR A 474 -16.68 -0.14 -22.55
C THR A 474 -17.32 -1.12 -21.56
N GLY A 475 -16.62 -1.95 -20.78
CA GLY A 475 -15.21 -2.19 -20.50
C GLY A 475 -15.09 -2.66 -19.04
N GLY A 476 -14.45 -3.81 -18.78
CA GLY A 476 -13.72 -4.08 -17.53
C GLY A 476 -14.45 -4.60 -16.28
N VAL A 477 -13.86 -5.68 -15.73
CA VAL A 477 -13.59 -5.97 -14.31
C VAL A 477 -14.70 -6.56 -13.41
N ILE A 478 -14.48 -7.86 -13.07
CA ILE A 478 -14.40 -8.49 -11.74
C ILE A 478 -15.05 -7.74 -10.55
N GLY A 479 -15.82 -8.48 -9.72
CA GLY A 479 -15.80 -8.23 -8.27
C GLY A 479 -17.12 -8.35 -7.54
N ALA A 480 -17.22 -9.42 -6.75
CA ALA A 480 -17.74 -9.46 -5.39
C ALA A 480 -19.00 -8.63 -5.05
N ILE A 481 -20.12 -9.33 -4.93
CA ILE A 481 -21.29 -8.83 -4.19
C ILE A 481 -21.03 -9.08 -2.70
N ALA A 482 -20.56 -8.05 -2.00
CA ALA A 482 -20.82 -7.84 -0.59
C ALA A 482 -22.18 -7.13 -0.47
N GLY A 483 -23.20 -7.85 0.01
CA GLY A 483 -24.50 -7.29 0.33
C GLY A 483 -24.53 -6.83 1.78
N ALA A 484 -24.59 -5.51 1.95
CA ALA A 484 -24.90 -4.84 3.21
C ALA A 484 -26.41 -4.58 3.36
N ALA A 485 -26.77 -4.12 4.56
CA ALA A 485 -28.05 -3.54 5.00
C ALA A 485 -29.09 -4.59 5.44
N ILE A 486 -29.84 -4.42 6.55
CA ILE A 486 -30.72 -3.33 6.98
C ILE A 486 -31.00 -3.61 8.50
N GLY A 487 -30.99 -2.73 9.53
CA GLY A 487 -31.32 -1.30 9.64
C GLY A 487 -32.82 -1.11 9.91
N ALA A 488 -33.38 -1.17 11.12
CA ALA A 488 -33.55 -0.04 12.04
C ALA A 488 -34.96 -0.16 12.68
N ASP A 489 -35.11 0.28 13.93
CA ASP A 489 -36.10 1.30 14.36
C ASP A 489 -36.19 1.28 15.89
N ASP A 490 -35.74 2.36 16.55
CA ASP A 490 -36.64 3.42 17.02
C ASP A 490 -35.98 4.41 18.00
N ALA A 491 -36.32 5.68 17.78
CA ALA A 491 -35.77 6.89 18.36
C ALA A 491 -36.32 7.25 19.76
N ALA A 492 -35.51 7.99 20.52
CA ALA A 492 -35.92 9.14 21.35
C ALA A 492 -34.64 9.89 21.80
N ALA A 493 -34.25 10.99 21.18
CA ALA A 493 -34.63 12.37 21.51
C ALA A 493 -34.08 12.87 22.87
N ALA A 494 -32.99 13.65 22.82
CA ALA A 494 -32.78 14.81 23.70
C ALA A 494 -31.68 15.71 23.11
N SER A 495 -32.12 16.89 22.71
CA SER A 495 -31.37 18.07 22.32
C SER A 495 -30.71 18.76 23.52
N ASP A 496 -29.63 19.49 23.21
CA ASP A 496 -29.29 20.86 23.65
C ASP A 496 -27.92 21.02 24.30
N GLY A 497 -27.24 22.09 23.87
CA GLY A 497 -26.12 22.69 24.60
C GLY A 497 -24.89 22.99 23.74
N ALA A 498 -25.05 23.79 22.69
CA ALA A 498 -23.95 24.60 22.19
C ALA A 498 -23.60 25.66 23.24
N ASP A 499 -22.32 25.85 23.53
CA ASP A 499 -21.87 27.08 24.19
C ASP A 499 -20.60 27.64 23.55
N PHE A 500 -20.71 28.92 23.27
CA PHE A 500 -19.85 29.79 22.50
C PHE A 500 -19.19 30.72 23.50
N THR A 501 -17.86 30.82 23.56
CA THR A 501 -17.21 31.97 24.22
C THR A 501 -16.00 32.45 23.44
N THR A 502 -16.16 33.65 22.88
CA THR A 502 -15.13 34.57 22.42
C THR A 502 -14.96 35.70 23.45
N GLY A 503 -13.75 36.28 23.49
CA GLY A 503 -13.38 37.49 24.25
C GLY A 503 -12.44 37.17 25.42
N GLY A 504 -11.34 37.85 25.70
CA GLY A 504 -10.79 39.13 25.24
C GLY A 504 -9.95 39.70 26.40
N GLU A 505 -8.74 40.20 26.09
CA GLU A 505 -7.88 41.14 26.85
C GLU A 505 -7.63 40.96 28.36
N ILE A 506 -6.36 40.73 28.75
CA ILE A 506 -5.37 41.70 29.29
C ILE A 506 -3.99 41.03 29.26
#